data_AF-A0A1C4SSD8-F1
#
_entry.id   AF-A0A1C4SSD8-F1
#
_cell.length_a   1.000
_cell.length_b   1.000
_cell.length_c   1.000
_cell.angle_alpha   90.00
_cell.angle_beta   90.00
_cell.angle_gamma   90.00
#
_symmetry.space_group_name_H-M   'P 1'
#
loop_
_entity.id
_entity.type
_entity.pdbx_description
1 polymer ?
#
loop_
_entity_poly.entity_id
_entity_poly.type
_entity_poly.pdbx_seq_one_letter_code
_entity_poly.pdbx_strand_id
1 'polypeptide(L)'
;MAVAAAWSGGGGLDDRVPFLARLESEDREALLGLGRELSFPARSTLMHQHEPSSHVLLILHGWTKVTASAENGYEALLALRGPGDIVGESAALTGRPRSATVTALAPVRASAIERGSFREFVAHSPAVSLELLGLTSDRTRAADQRRLEFASMSVRERFAVLLLDLLRTHGRRTEAGIEIDVPLSKQELAGAVGASREMVQRLLKDLRARGIVVTGRRTLVIVRPGILRRIAGTTFPETFDPRVGPAASPPHGAHQHSEVCARGHSRTASFALTVVGRPPAPSRQYPRPDERQPCPTP
;
A
#
# COMPACT_ATOMS: atom_id res chain seq x y z
N MET A 1 8.57 4.97 38.87
CA MET A 1 7.43 4.28 38.22
C MET A 1 7.54 4.47 36.72
N ALA A 2 8.16 3.48 36.06
CA ALA A 2 8.43 3.49 34.63
C ALA A 2 7.14 3.20 33.85
N VAL A 3 6.66 4.19 33.09
CA VAL A 3 5.77 3.90 31.96
C VAL A 3 6.69 3.56 30.79
N ALA A 4 6.95 2.27 30.62
CA ALA A 4 7.47 1.73 29.38
C ALA A 4 6.42 1.93 28.29
N ALA A 5 6.46 3.09 27.63
CA ALA A 5 5.79 3.26 26.35
C ALA A 5 6.58 2.46 25.30
N ALA A 6 6.27 1.18 25.19
CA ALA A 6 6.66 0.37 24.05
C ALA A 6 5.94 0.93 22.81
N TRP A 7 6.59 1.86 22.11
CA TRP A 7 6.15 2.33 20.81
C TRP A 7 6.29 1.20 19.80
N SER A 8 5.21 0.45 19.55
CA SER A 8 5.13 -0.56 18.50
C SER A 8 4.89 0.08 17.13
N GLY A 9 5.89 0.77 16.57
CA GLY A 9 6.14 0.98 15.12
C GLY A 9 4.97 1.32 14.17
N GLY A 10 4.01 2.15 14.64
CA GLY A 10 2.68 2.43 14.05
C GLY A 10 2.60 2.99 12.63
N GLY A 11 3.54 3.86 12.24
CA GLY A 11 3.37 4.79 11.13
C GLY A 11 3.91 4.37 9.76
N GLY A 12 4.50 3.17 9.65
CA GLY A 12 5.17 2.71 8.42
C GLY A 12 4.28 2.75 7.18
N LEU A 13 4.88 2.92 5.99
CA LEU A 13 4.16 3.07 4.72
C LEU A 13 3.44 1.80 4.25
N ASP A 14 3.83 0.63 4.76
CA ASP A 14 3.35 -0.68 4.33
C ASP A 14 2.29 -1.26 5.28
N ASP A 15 1.53 -2.23 4.78
CA ASP A 15 0.75 -3.09 5.66
C ASP A 15 1.70 -4.10 6.30
N ARG A 16 1.86 -4.04 7.63
CA ARG A 16 2.82 -4.93 8.34
C ARG A 16 2.53 -6.41 8.12
N VAL A 17 1.24 -6.73 8.05
CA VAL A 17 0.73 -8.05 7.68
C VAL A 17 -0.19 -7.85 6.48
N PRO A 18 0.25 -8.27 5.28
CA PRO A 18 -0.54 -8.17 4.05
C PRO A 18 -1.88 -8.89 4.19
N PHE A 19 -2.91 -8.41 3.47
CA PHE A 19 -4.26 -8.98 3.56
C PHE A 19 -4.28 -10.48 3.27
N LEU A 20 -3.59 -10.92 2.21
CA LEU A 20 -3.54 -12.33 1.85
C LEU A 20 -2.93 -13.19 2.97
N ALA A 21 -1.96 -12.66 3.71
CA ALA A 21 -1.28 -13.37 4.79
C ALA A 21 -2.17 -13.56 6.03
N ARG A 22 -3.23 -12.76 6.16
CA ARG A 22 -4.21 -12.84 7.25
C ARG A 22 -5.25 -13.95 7.05
N LEU A 23 -5.41 -14.42 5.81
CA LEU A 23 -6.43 -15.39 5.47
C LEU A 23 -5.93 -16.81 5.72
N GLU A 24 -6.85 -17.65 6.21
CA GLU A 24 -6.71 -19.10 6.26
C GLU A 24 -6.53 -19.69 4.86
N SER A 25 -5.99 -20.90 4.78
CA SER A 25 -5.60 -21.51 3.50
C SER A 25 -6.76 -21.62 2.50
N GLU A 26 -7.95 -22.01 2.97
CA GLU A 26 -9.15 -22.13 2.14
C GLU A 26 -9.62 -20.77 1.60
N ASP A 27 -9.74 -19.76 2.48
CA ASP A 27 -10.13 -18.40 2.10
C ASP A 27 -9.12 -17.76 1.14
N ARG A 28 -7.83 -18.06 1.32
CA ARG A 28 -6.75 -17.58 0.45
C ARG A 28 -6.87 -18.15 -0.95
N GLU A 29 -7.06 -19.47 -1.07
CA GLU A 29 -7.25 -20.14 -2.36
C GLU A 29 -8.52 -19.66 -3.05
N ALA A 30 -9.61 -19.52 -2.30
CA ALA A 30 -10.86 -18.96 -2.81
C ALA A 30 -10.65 -17.56 -3.38
N LEU A 31 -10.03 -16.64 -2.62
CA LEU A 31 -9.75 -15.28 -3.09
C LEU A 31 -8.89 -15.25 -4.36
N LEU A 32 -7.85 -16.09 -4.43
CA LEU A 32 -6.99 -16.18 -5.60
C LEU A 32 -7.74 -16.69 -6.83
N GLY A 33 -8.72 -17.58 -6.64
CA GLY A 33 -9.57 -18.13 -7.70
C GLY A 33 -10.62 -17.15 -8.26
N LEU A 34 -10.93 -16.04 -7.57
CA LEU A 34 -11.94 -15.08 -8.02
C LEU A 34 -11.45 -14.12 -9.10
N GLY A 35 -10.13 -13.92 -9.21
CA GLY A 35 -9.56 -12.84 -10.00
C GLY A 35 -8.87 -13.28 -11.27
N ARG A 36 -8.67 -12.33 -12.18
CA ARG A 36 -7.87 -12.50 -13.39
C ARG A 36 -6.53 -11.79 -13.22
N GLU A 37 -5.44 -12.46 -13.56
CA GLU A 37 -4.12 -11.84 -13.51
C GLU A 37 -3.99 -10.71 -14.55
N LEU A 38 -3.50 -9.56 -14.10
CA LEU A 38 -3.12 -8.41 -14.90
C LEU A 38 -1.65 -8.08 -14.66
N SER A 39 -0.99 -7.60 -15.71
CA SER A 39 0.40 -7.14 -15.65
C SER A 39 0.48 -5.64 -15.96
N PHE A 40 1.25 -4.93 -15.15
CA PHE A 40 1.45 -3.50 -15.23
C PHE A 40 2.95 -3.19 -15.36
N PRO A 41 3.39 -2.41 -16.37
CA PRO A 41 4.78 -2.01 -16.46
C PRO A 41 5.17 -1.07 -15.32
N ALA A 42 6.46 -0.92 -15.08
CA ALA A 42 6.93 0.04 -14.09
C ALA A 42 6.42 1.45 -14.42
N ARG A 43 6.00 2.20 -13.40
CA ARG A 43 5.48 3.59 -13.50
C ARG A 43 4.11 3.75 -14.17
N SER A 44 3.41 2.67 -14.56
CA SER A 44 2.01 2.79 -14.97
C SER A 44 1.07 2.98 -13.80
N THR A 45 0.00 3.74 -14.01
CA THR A 45 -1.10 3.89 -13.04
C THR A 45 -2.05 2.70 -13.14
N LEU A 46 -2.38 2.10 -12.00
CA LEU A 46 -3.30 0.98 -11.86
C LEU A 46 -4.74 1.48 -11.62
N MET A 47 -4.87 2.55 -10.84
CA MET A 47 -6.14 3.18 -10.50
C MET A 47 -5.92 4.68 -10.34
N HIS A 48 -6.85 5.51 -10.79
CA HIS A 48 -6.80 6.96 -10.57
C HIS A 48 -7.68 7.39 -9.42
N GLN A 49 -7.21 8.34 -8.60
CA GLN A 49 -8.05 9.03 -7.63
C GLN A 49 -9.28 9.61 -8.31
N HIS A 50 -10.44 9.53 -7.65
CA HIS A 50 -11.76 9.96 -8.12
C HIS A 50 -12.34 9.20 -9.32
N GLU A 51 -11.64 8.19 -9.85
CA GLU A 51 -12.19 7.30 -10.86
C GLU A 51 -13.41 6.54 -10.31
N PRO A 52 -14.50 6.38 -11.09
CA PRO A 52 -15.70 5.68 -10.63
C PRO A 52 -15.58 4.14 -10.68
N SER A 53 -14.37 3.59 -10.87
CA SER A 53 -14.16 2.14 -10.84
C SER A 53 -14.16 1.59 -9.42
N SER A 54 -14.47 0.31 -9.29
CA SER A 54 -14.67 -0.34 -7.99
C SER A 54 -14.17 -1.79 -7.92
N HIS A 55 -13.37 -2.22 -8.90
CA HIS A 55 -12.67 -3.50 -8.85
C HIS A 55 -11.58 -3.48 -7.76
N VAL A 56 -11.22 -4.65 -7.27
CA VAL A 56 -10.13 -4.85 -6.32
C VAL A 56 -8.90 -5.37 -7.06
N LEU A 57 -7.72 -4.96 -6.63
CA LEU A 57 -6.47 -5.60 -7.05
C LEU A 57 -5.78 -6.21 -5.84
N LEU A 58 -5.47 -7.50 -5.91
CA LEU A 58 -4.54 -8.17 -5.01
C LEU A 58 -3.17 -8.19 -5.68
N ILE A 59 -2.18 -7.54 -5.07
CA ILE A 59 -0.82 -7.49 -5.63
C ILE A 59 -0.15 -8.85 -5.44
N LEU A 60 0.29 -9.47 -6.53
CA LEU A 60 0.95 -10.78 -6.51
C LEU A 60 2.48 -10.63 -6.58
N HIS A 61 2.95 -9.62 -7.30
CA HIS A 61 4.37 -9.35 -7.48
C HIS A 61 4.61 -7.85 -7.69
N GLY A 62 5.77 -7.38 -7.24
CA GLY A 62 6.21 -6.00 -7.41
C GLY A 62 5.64 -5.06 -6.34
N TRP A 63 6.02 -3.79 -6.44
CA TRP A 63 5.63 -2.76 -5.49
C TRP A 63 4.87 -1.64 -6.17
N THR A 64 3.90 -1.09 -5.46
CA THR A 64 3.12 0.08 -5.87
C THR A 64 3.20 1.15 -4.79
N LYS A 65 3.00 2.40 -5.20
CA LYS A 65 2.74 3.51 -4.30
C LYS A 65 1.26 3.89 -4.35
N VAL A 66 0.75 4.34 -3.22
CA VAL A 66 -0.59 4.93 -3.10
C VAL A 66 -0.41 6.41 -2.81
N THR A 67 -0.91 7.28 -3.69
CA THR A 67 -0.81 8.73 -3.55
C THR A 67 -2.17 9.40 -3.61
N ALA A 68 -2.32 10.53 -2.92
CA ALA A 68 -3.49 11.38 -3.05
C ALA A 68 -3.06 12.81 -3.32
N SER A 69 -3.72 13.42 -4.30
CA SER A 69 -3.50 14.80 -4.70
C SER A 69 -4.51 15.70 -4.01
N ALA A 70 -4.03 16.84 -3.52
CA ALA A 70 -4.85 17.96 -3.09
C ALA A 70 -5.06 18.95 -4.24
N GLU A 71 -6.09 19.79 -4.14
CA GLU A 71 -6.45 20.79 -5.17
C GLU A 71 -5.32 21.79 -5.44
N ASN A 72 -4.48 22.06 -4.44
CA ASN A 72 -3.31 22.93 -4.58
C ASN A 72 -2.11 22.27 -5.28
N GLY A 73 -2.28 21.06 -5.83
CA GLY A 73 -1.25 20.31 -6.55
C GLY A 73 -0.27 19.58 -5.63
N TYR A 74 -0.44 19.63 -4.31
CA TYR A 74 0.36 18.81 -3.39
C TYR A 74 -0.03 17.34 -3.51
N GLU A 75 0.96 16.46 -3.70
CA GLU A 75 0.77 15.01 -3.75
C GLU A 75 1.33 14.37 -2.47
N ALA A 76 0.47 13.73 -1.68
CA ALA A 76 0.84 12.99 -0.49
C ALA A 76 1.15 11.53 -0.85
N LEU A 77 2.27 10.99 -0.38
CA LEU A 77 2.52 9.54 -0.40
C LEU A 77 1.82 8.93 0.82
N LEU A 78 0.72 8.22 0.56
CA LEU A 78 -0.10 7.63 1.62
C LEU A 78 0.42 6.25 2.04
N ALA A 79 0.90 5.46 1.10
CA ALA A 79 1.31 4.09 1.40
C ALA A 79 2.18 3.48 0.30
N LEU A 80 2.81 2.36 0.64
CA LEU A 80 3.44 1.41 -0.26
C LEU A 80 2.68 0.09 -0.16
N ARG A 81 2.45 -0.56 -1.31
CA ARG A 81 1.70 -1.83 -1.36
C ARG A 81 2.45 -2.84 -2.21
N GLY A 82 2.71 -4.00 -1.64
CA GLY A 82 3.52 -5.07 -2.21
C GLY A 82 2.77 -6.40 -2.25
N PRO A 83 3.50 -7.51 -2.48
CA PRO A 83 2.89 -8.84 -2.61
C PRO A 83 2.02 -9.21 -1.40
N GLY A 84 0.80 -9.67 -1.68
CA GLY A 84 -0.22 -10.01 -0.69
C GLY A 84 -1.11 -8.85 -0.25
N ASP A 85 -0.76 -7.61 -0.60
CA ASP A 85 -1.59 -6.44 -0.27
C ASP A 85 -2.78 -6.31 -1.22
N ILE A 86 -3.89 -5.87 -0.65
CA ILE A 86 -5.12 -5.55 -1.37
C ILE A 86 -5.25 -4.03 -1.56
N VAL A 87 -5.65 -3.58 -2.75
CA VAL A 87 -5.97 -2.18 -3.04
C VAL A 87 -7.30 -2.04 -3.76
N GLY A 88 -7.97 -0.92 -3.51
CA GLY A 88 -9.28 -0.61 -4.11
C GLY A 88 -10.46 -1.23 -3.36
N GLU A 89 -10.22 -1.95 -2.27
CA GLU A 89 -11.23 -2.60 -1.43
C GLU A 89 -12.23 -1.62 -0.85
N SER A 90 -11.78 -0.42 -0.45
CA SER A 90 -12.67 0.62 0.08
C SER A 90 -13.74 1.05 -0.93
N ALA A 91 -13.37 1.24 -2.20
CA ALA A 91 -14.32 1.58 -3.27
C ALA A 91 -15.27 0.41 -3.57
N ALA A 92 -14.77 -0.83 -3.57
CA ALA A 92 -15.58 -2.02 -3.77
C ALA A 92 -16.68 -2.17 -2.71
N LEU A 93 -16.32 -1.98 -1.43
CA LEU A 93 -17.23 -2.08 -0.29
C LEU A 93 -18.21 -0.91 -0.21
N THR A 94 -17.71 0.32 -0.26
CA THR A 94 -18.53 1.53 -0.01
C THR A 94 -19.28 2.02 -1.23
N GLY A 95 -18.86 1.64 -2.44
CA GLY A 95 -19.40 2.18 -3.70
C GLY A 95 -19.00 3.63 -3.98
N ARG A 96 -18.08 4.21 -3.18
CA ARG A 96 -17.54 5.56 -3.42
C ARG A 96 -16.45 5.53 -4.49
N PRO A 97 -16.17 6.65 -5.18
CA PRO A 97 -15.03 6.77 -6.09
C PRO A 97 -13.70 6.45 -5.40
N ARG A 98 -12.67 6.13 -6.20
CA ARG A 98 -11.32 5.87 -5.68
C ARG A 98 -10.84 7.03 -4.80
N SER A 99 -10.36 6.73 -3.60
CA SER A 99 -9.83 7.72 -2.65
C SER A 99 -8.40 8.16 -2.97
N ALA A 100 -7.67 7.39 -3.79
CA ALA A 100 -6.26 7.60 -4.07
C ALA A 100 -5.88 7.01 -5.43
N THR A 101 -4.74 7.46 -5.96
CA THR A 101 -4.08 6.92 -7.14
C THR A 101 -3.13 5.80 -6.72
N VAL A 102 -3.14 4.68 -7.47
CA VAL A 102 -2.20 3.57 -7.27
C VAL A 102 -1.27 3.50 -8.48
N THR A 103 0.04 3.58 -8.28
CA THR A 103 1.04 3.56 -9.36
C THR A 103 2.10 2.50 -9.11
N ALA A 104 2.47 1.76 -10.16
CA ALA A 104 3.55 0.79 -10.12
C ALA A 104 4.92 1.45 -9.90
N LEU A 105 5.72 0.96 -8.95
CA LEU A 105 7.11 1.40 -8.73
C LEU A 105 8.12 0.56 -9.52
N ALA A 106 7.76 -0.70 -9.77
CA ALA A 106 8.45 -1.71 -10.58
C ALA A 106 7.39 -2.47 -11.41
N PRO A 107 7.75 -3.40 -12.31
CA PRO A 107 6.75 -4.24 -12.97
C PRO A 107 5.90 -4.98 -11.93
N VAL A 108 4.58 -4.86 -12.05
CA VAL A 108 3.62 -5.40 -11.08
C VAL A 108 2.73 -6.44 -11.74
N ARG A 109 2.50 -7.55 -11.04
CA ARG A 109 1.44 -8.50 -11.37
C ARG A 109 0.40 -8.44 -10.27
N ALA A 110 -0.87 -8.40 -10.64
CA ALA A 110 -1.97 -8.31 -9.70
C ALA A 110 -3.14 -9.18 -10.15
N SER A 111 -3.88 -9.76 -9.21
CA SER A 111 -5.16 -10.41 -9.49
C SER A 111 -6.28 -9.38 -9.40
N ALA A 112 -7.00 -9.17 -10.49
CA ALA A 112 -8.12 -8.24 -10.57
C ALA A 112 -9.43 -8.96 -10.28
N ILE A 113 -10.13 -8.51 -9.25
CA ILE A 113 -11.37 -9.11 -8.76
C ILE A 113 -12.50 -8.11 -8.95
N GLU A 114 -13.58 -8.55 -9.59
CA GLU A 114 -14.75 -7.71 -9.78
C GLU A 114 -15.44 -7.40 -8.45
N ARG A 115 -16.05 -6.22 -8.36
CA ARG A 115 -16.71 -5.74 -7.14
C ARG A 115 -17.75 -6.75 -6.61
N GLY A 116 -18.55 -7.33 -7.51
CA GLY A 116 -19.61 -8.27 -7.15
C GLY A 116 -19.03 -9.49 -6.43
N SER A 117 -18.12 -10.19 -7.09
CA SER A 117 -17.44 -11.37 -6.56
C SER A 117 -16.68 -11.09 -5.26
N PHE A 118 -15.99 -9.95 -5.17
CA PHE A 118 -15.30 -9.58 -3.93
C PHE A 118 -16.27 -9.34 -2.76
N ARG A 119 -17.36 -8.61 -2.99
CA ARG A 119 -18.37 -8.38 -1.95
C ARG A 119 -19.04 -9.67 -1.51
N GLU A 120 -19.33 -10.54 -2.47
CA GLU A 120 -19.91 -11.84 -2.19
C GLU A 120 -18.96 -12.69 -1.34
N PHE A 121 -17.68 -12.78 -1.72
CA PHE A 121 -16.65 -13.48 -0.95
C PHE A 121 -16.56 -12.98 0.49
N VAL A 122 -16.47 -11.66 0.68
CA VAL A 122 -16.40 -11.07 2.02
C VAL A 122 -17.68 -11.35 2.84
N ALA A 123 -18.86 -11.31 2.22
CA ALA A 123 -20.13 -11.55 2.90
C ALA A 123 -20.34 -13.01 3.33
N HIS A 124 -19.75 -13.96 2.60
CA HIS A 124 -19.93 -15.39 2.88
C HIS A 124 -19.00 -15.93 3.99
N SER A 125 -17.88 -15.26 4.27
CA SER A 125 -16.94 -15.66 5.33
C SER A 125 -16.83 -14.56 6.41
N PRO A 126 -17.43 -14.75 7.60
CA PRO A 126 -17.26 -13.84 8.73
C PRO A 126 -15.80 -13.66 9.14
N ALA A 127 -14.97 -14.71 8.99
CA ALA A 127 -13.54 -14.64 9.28
C ALA A 127 -12.83 -13.66 8.33
N VAL A 128 -13.07 -13.76 7.02
CA VAL A 128 -12.55 -12.82 6.01
C VAL A 128 -13.01 -11.38 6.31
N SER A 129 -14.29 -11.21 6.67
CA SER A 129 -14.83 -9.90 7.04
C SER A 129 -14.10 -9.28 8.24
N LEU A 130 -13.80 -10.07 9.27
CA LEU A 130 -13.05 -9.62 10.44
C LEU A 130 -11.59 -9.28 10.07
N GLU A 131 -10.93 -10.06 9.23
CA GLU A 131 -9.57 -9.75 8.78
C GLU A 131 -9.51 -8.48 7.93
N LEU A 132 -10.52 -8.23 7.09
CA LEU A 132 -10.61 -7.00 6.30
C LEU A 132 -10.89 -5.77 7.18
N LEU A 133 -11.70 -5.94 8.23
CA LEU A 133 -11.92 -4.91 9.25
C LEU A 133 -10.65 -4.64 10.06
N GLY A 134 -9.91 -5.70 10.42
CA GLY A 134 -8.61 -5.61 11.09
C GLY A 134 -7.59 -4.85 10.25
N LEU A 135 -7.46 -5.20 8.97
CA LEU A 135 -6.63 -4.46 8.01
C LEU A 135 -6.99 -2.98 7.93
N THR A 136 -8.28 -2.67 7.82
CA THR A 136 -8.75 -1.28 7.74
C THR A 136 -8.47 -0.50 9.02
N SER A 137 -8.60 -1.17 10.17
CA SER A 137 -8.28 -0.60 11.49
C SER A 137 -6.79 -0.31 11.63
N ASP A 138 -5.92 -1.22 11.16
CA ASP A 138 -4.48 -1.02 11.13
C ASP A 138 -4.07 0.15 10.24
N ARG A 139 -4.65 0.24 9.03
CA ARG A 139 -4.44 1.37 8.10
C ARG A 139 -4.90 2.69 8.70
N THR A 140 -6.03 2.69 9.42
CA THR A 140 -6.54 3.88 10.11
C THR A 140 -5.61 4.33 11.24
N ARG A 141 -5.16 3.39 12.09
CA ARG A 141 -4.15 3.68 13.13
C ARG A 141 -2.86 4.24 12.54
N ALA A 142 -2.38 3.71 11.41
CA ALA A 142 -1.20 4.23 10.74
C ALA A 142 -1.42 5.67 10.24
N ALA A 143 -2.61 5.98 9.71
CA ALA A 143 -2.96 7.33 9.28
C ALA A 143 -3.06 8.31 10.46
N ASP A 144 -3.67 7.91 11.58
CA ASP A 144 -3.77 8.73 12.79
C ASP A 144 -2.39 8.99 13.41
N GLN A 145 -1.51 7.98 13.40
CA GLN A 145 -0.13 8.12 13.84
C GLN A 145 0.63 9.15 12.99
N ARG A 146 0.49 9.11 11.67
CA ARG A 146 1.07 10.14 10.80
C ARG A 146 0.47 11.51 11.05
N ARG A 147 -0.83 11.61 11.29
CA ARG A 147 -1.46 12.89 11.65
C ARG A 147 -0.82 13.48 12.91
N LEU A 148 -0.55 12.66 13.92
CA LEU A 148 0.16 13.09 15.13
C LEU A 148 1.60 13.53 14.84
N GLU A 149 2.35 12.78 14.03
CA GLU A 149 3.71 13.16 13.62
C GLU A 149 3.73 14.51 12.89
N PHE A 150 2.77 14.77 12.01
CA PHE A 150 2.66 16.05 11.31
C PHE A 150 2.37 17.22 12.26
N ALA A 151 1.57 16.98 13.31
CA ALA A 151 1.22 17.98 14.31
C ALA A 151 2.32 18.25 15.34
N SER A 152 3.18 17.25 15.62
CA SER A 152 4.11 17.30 16.77
C SER A 152 5.59 17.33 16.40
N MET A 153 5.96 16.93 15.18
CA MET A 153 7.35 16.81 14.77
C MET A 153 7.72 17.84 13.70
N SER A 154 8.99 18.23 13.68
CA SER A 154 9.60 18.95 12.57
C SER A 154 9.73 18.05 11.32
N VAL A 155 9.88 18.67 10.15
CA VAL A 155 10.14 17.95 8.89
C VAL A 155 11.39 17.06 9.00
N ARG A 156 12.41 17.52 9.75
CA ARG A 156 13.66 16.76 9.93
C ARG A 156 13.43 15.47 10.73
N GLU A 157 12.65 15.55 11.79
CA GLU A 157 12.26 14.39 12.62
C GLU A 157 11.42 13.41 11.80
N ARG A 158 10.37 13.89 11.11
CA ARG A 158 9.54 13.04 10.25
C ARG A 158 10.35 12.36 9.15
N PHE A 159 11.32 13.06 8.56
CA PHE A 159 12.21 12.46 7.56
C PHE A 159 13.09 11.37 8.15
N ALA A 160 13.60 11.53 9.37
CA ALA A 160 14.33 10.46 10.04
C ALA A 160 13.43 9.26 10.36
N VAL A 161 12.21 9.48 10.84
CA VAL A 161 11.20 8.42 11.09
C VAL A 161 10.91 7.65 9.80
N LEU A 162 10.62 8.35 8.70
CA LEU A 162 10.36 7.74 7.40
C LEU A 162 11.52 6.84 6.94
N LEU A 163 12.77 7.32 7.02
CA LEU A 163 13.92 6.52 6.62
C LEU A 163 14.10 5.27 7.49
N LEU A 164 13.79 5.35 8.79
CA LEU A 164 13.83 4.21 9.71
C LEU A 164 12.72 3.19 9.43
N ASP A 165 11.53 3.66 9.06
CA ASP A 165 10.44 2.79 8.63
C ASP A 165 10.76 2.09 7.31
N LEU A 166 11.28 2.81 6.33
CA LEU A 166 11.72 2.24 5.06
C LEU A 166 12.85 1.21 5.26
N LEU A 167 13.79 1.48 6.17
CA LEU A 167 14.83 0.52 6.55
C LEU A 167 14.27 -0.77 7.13
N ARG A 168 13.21 -0.70 7.92
CA ARG A 168 12.62 -1.86 8.59
C ARG A 168 11.94 -2.79 7.59
N THR A 169 11.20 -2.24 6.64
CA THR A 169 10.39 -3.05 5.72
C THR A 169 11.09 -3.32 4.38
N HIS A 170 11.94 -2.39 3.92
CA HIS A 170 12.58 -2.42 2.60
C HIS A 170 14.12 -2.38 2.69
N GLY A 171 14.69 -2.67 3.86
CA GLY A 171 16.12 -2.63 4.06
C GLY A 171 16.83 -3.89 3.57
N ARG A 172 17.78 -3.74 2.65
CA ARG A 172 18.70 -4.79 2.22
C ARG A 172 20.10 -4.51 2.77
N ARG A 173 20.70 -5.48 3.47
CA ARG A 173 22.07 -5.33 4.00
C ARG A 173 23.09 -5.34 2.86
N THR A 174 24.06 -4.45 2.95
CA THR A 174 25.20 -4.31 2.05
C THR A 174 26.47 -4.09 2.86
N GLU A 175 27.65 -4.19 2.24
CA GLU A 175 28.93 -3.91 2.92
C GLU A 175 29.01 -2.48 3.46
N ALA A 176 28.39 -1.51 2.78
CA ALA A 176 28.42 -0.09 3.13
C ALA A 176 27.37 0.32 4.18
N GLY A 177 26.39 -0.54 4.50
CA GLY A 177 25.27 -0.23 5.37
C GLY A 177 23.97 -0.90 4.91
N ILE A 178 22.82 -0.31 5.25
CA ILE A 178 21.51 -0.86 4.87
C ILE A 178 20.94 -0.01 3.73
N GLU A 179 20.79 -0.62 2.56
CA GLU A 179 20.18 0.00 1.38
C GLU A 179 18.66 -0.06 1.47
N ILE A 180 17.98 1.04 1.14
CA ILE A 180 16.53 1.06 0.98
C ILE A 180 16.20 0.59 -0.45
N ASP A 181 15.65 -0.62 -0.56
CA ASP A 181 15.37 -1.35 -1.80
C ASP A 181 13.96 -1.09 -2.35
N VAL A 182 13.50 0.17 -2.24
CA VAL A 182 12.28 0.64 -2.88
C VAL A 182 12.58 1.91 -3.67
N PRO A 183 12.24 1.98 -4.98
CA PRO A 183 12.71 3.07 -5.84
C PRO A 183 11.85 4.32 -5.70
N LEU A 184 11.94 4.97 -4.54
CA LEU A 184 11.30 6.25 -4.24
C LEU A 184 12.16 7.43 -4.74
N SER A 185 11.53 8.31 -5.49
CA SER A 185 12.04 9.60 -5.89
C SER A 185 12.04 10.58 -4.71
N LYS A 186 12.84 11.65 -4.84
CA LYS A 186 12.86 12.73 -3.86
C LYS A 186 11.51 13.45 -3.72
N GLN A 187 10.71 13.47 -4.80
CA GLN A 187 9.36 14.01 -4.77
C GLN A 187 8.44 13.13 -3.92
N GLU A 188 8.52 11.81 -4.08
CA GLU A 188 7.72 10.86 -3.28
C GLU A 188 8.12 10.90 -1.80
N LEU A 189 9.42 10.99 -1.50
CA LEU A 189 9.90 11.22 -0.13
C LEU A 189 9.38 12.54 0.45
N ALA A 190 9.30 13.60 -0.35
CA ALA A 190 8.78 14.90 0.07
C ALA A 190 7.28 14.84 0.38
N GLY A 191 6.51 14.17 -0.49
CA GLY A 191 5.09 13.90 -0.31
C GLY A 191 4.77 13.05 0.93
N ALA A 192 5.69 12.17 1.34
CA ALA A 192 5.55 11.35 2.53
C ALA A 192 5.73 12.13 3.84
N VAL A 193 6.56 13.18 3.85
CA VAL A 193 6.90 13.93 5.08
C VAL A 193 6.30 15.32 5.15
N GLY A 194 5.50 15.75 4.18
CA GLY A 194 4.92 17.10 4.19
C GLY A 194 5.95 18.18 3.92
N ALA A 195 6.84 17.97 2.95
CA ALA A 195 7.91 18.92 2.64
C ALA A 195 7.98 19.21 1.15
N SER A 196 8.75 20.25 0.79
CA SER A 196 9.15 20.45 -0.61
C SER A 196 10.26 19.49 -1.03
N ARG A 197 10.39 19.26 -2.34
CA ARG A 197 11.48 18.46 -2.92
C ARG A 197 12.84 19.04 -2.58
N GLU A 198 12.96 20.37 -2.56
CA GLU A 198 14.16 21.13 -2.26
C GLU A 198 14.56 20.93 -0.78
N MET A 199 13.57 20.92 0.12
CA MET A 199 13.79 20.63 1.53
C MET A 199 14.35 19.21 1.73
N VAL A 200 13.77 18.19 1.09
CA VAL A 200 14.29 16.81 1.14
C VAL A 200 15.70 16.72 0.57
N GLN A 201 15.98 17.42 -0.53
CA GLN A 201 17.35 17.49 -1.08
C GLN A 201 18.34 18.07 -0.08
N ARG A 202 17.97 19.15 0.62
CA ARG A 202 18.79 19.79 1.65
C ARG A 202 19.04 18.84 2.83
N LEU A 203 18.02 18.13 3.30
CA LEU A 203 18.15 17.13 4.35
C LEU A 203 19.08 15.99 3.94
N LEU A 204 18.91 15.43 2.74
CA LEU A 204 19.81 14.39 2.22
C LEU A 204 21.25 14.90 2.09
N LYS A 205 21.47 16.15 1.69
CA LYS A 205 22.79 16.78 1.62
C LYS A 205 23.44 16.89 3.01
N ASP A 206 22.70 17.34 4.02
CA ASP A 206 23.17 17.41 5.42
C ASP A 206 23.54 16.03 5.95
N LEU A 207 22.64 15.04 5.78
CA LEU A 207 22.88 13.67 6.21
C LEU A 207 24.12 13.06 5.51
N ARG A 208 24.33 13.35 4.23
CA ARG A 208 25.50 12.89 3.47
C ARG A 208 26.79 13.55 3.94
N ALA A 209 26.79 14.88 4.11
CA ALA A 209 27.96 15.63 4.57
C ALA A 209 28.44 15.15 5.95
N ARG A 210 27.50 14.68 6.78
CA ARG A 210 27.81 14.11 8.08
C ARG A 210 28.23 12.65 8.01
N GLY A 211 28.06 11.94 6.88
CA GLY A 211 28.33 10.51 6.73
C GLY A 211 27.23 9.60 7.33
N ILE A 212 25.99 10.07 7.41
CA ILE A 212 24.84 9.30 7.93
C ILE A 212 24.23 8.44 6.81
N VAL A 213 24.21 8.97 5.59
CA VAL A 213 23.67 8.31 4.40
C VAL A 213 24.64 8.42 3.23
N VAL A 214 24.59 7.43 2.35
CA VAL A 214 25.18 7.46 1.01
C VAL A 214 24.04 7.45 0.01
N THR A 215 24.14 8.27 -1.04
CA THR A 215 23.10 8.36 -2.07
C THR A 215 23.72 8.19 -3.46
N GLY A 216 23.15 7.32 -4.28
CA GLY A 216 23.43 7.23 -5.71
C GLY A 216 22.26 7.74 -6.56
N ARG A 217 22.27 7.39 -7.85
CA ARG A 217 21.20 7.80 -8.80
C ARG A 217 19.83 7.22 -8.43
N ARG A 218 19.80 6.02 -7.83
CA ARG A 218 18.59 5.30 -7.39
C ARG A 218 18.78 4.55 -6.07
N THR A 219 19.90 4.78 -5.40
CA THR A 219 20.28 4.04 -4.19
C THR A 219 20.34 5.00 -3.01
N LEU A 220 19.81 4.58 -1.88
CA LEU A 220 19.90 5.31 -0.62
C LEU A 220 20.32 4.31 0.45
N VAL A 221 21.57 4.42 0.88
CA VAL A 221 22.17 3.55 1.89
C VAL A 221 22.27 4.31 3.20
N ILE A 222 21.71 3.74 4.26
CA ILE A 222 21.83 4.28 5.60
C ILE A 222 23.04 3.60 6.28
N VAL A 223 24.07 4.39 6.55
CA VAL A 223 25.32 3.93 7.15
C VAL A 223 25.20 3.93 8.67
N ARG A 224 24.57 4.97 9.24
CA ARG A 224 24.49 5.17 10.69
C ARG A 224 23.05 5.35 11.19
N PRO A 225 22.25 4.27 11.25
CA PRO A 225 20.85 4.33 11.65
C PRO A 225 20.66 4.88 13.08
N GLY A 226 21.61 4.64 14.00
CA GLY A 226 21.53 5.19 15.36
C GLY A 226 21.51 6.72 15.43
N ILE A 227 22.04 7.43 14.43
CA ILE A 227 21.94 8.89 14.36
C ILE A 227 20.55 9.32 13.92
N LEU A 228 19.94 8.61 12.97
CA LEU A 228 18.55 8.86 12.56
C LEU A 228 17.60 8.66 13.74
N ARG A 229 17.80 7.62 14.56
CA ARG A 229 16.99 7.38 15.77
C ARG A 229 17.03 8.57 16.74
N ARG A 230 18.23 9.12 16.97
CA ARG A 230 18.39 10.34 17.78
C ARG A 230 17.72 11.56 17.15
N ILE A 231 17.82 11.73 15.83
CA ILE A 231 17.15 12.83 15.12
C ILE A 231 15.63 12.70 15.21
N ALA A 232 15.09 11.48 15.16
CA ALA A 232 13.66 11.23 15.25
C ALA A 232 13.09 11.49 16.66
N GLY A 233 13.92 11.83 17.66
CA GLY A 233 13.47 12.05 19.04
C GLY A 233 12.86 10.82 19.70
N THR A 234 13.07 9.63 19.11
CA THR A 234 12.43 8.37 19.53
C THR A 234 13.43 7.46 20.21
N THR A 235 13.11 7.05 21.43
CA THR A 235 13.77 5.93 22.10
C THR A 235 13.28 4.64 21.42
N PHE A 236 14.06 4.12 20.48
CA PHE A 236 13.84 2.75 20.01
C PHE A 236 14.11 1.80 21.19
N PRO A 237 13.23 0.83 21.50
CA PRO A 237 13.65 -0.26 22.36
C PRO A 237 14.86 -0.95 21.69
N GLU A 238 15.91 -1.19 22.47
CA GLU A 238 17.16 -1.82 22.03
C GLU A 238 16.98 -3.26 21.49
N THR A 239 15.74 -3.77 21.44
CA THR A 239 15.40 -5.12 20.99
C THR A 239 15.53 -5.32 19.47
N PHE A 240 15.91 -4.31 18.70
CA PHE A 240 16.51 -4.56 17.39
C PHE A 240 17.96 -5.01 17.58
N ASP A 241 18.18 -6.32 17.71
CA ASP A 241 19.53 -6.89 17.61
C ASP A 241 20.00 -6.77 16.15
N PRO A 242 21.02 -5.95 15.84
CA PRO A 242 21.57 -5.86 14.49
C PRO A 242 22.16 -7.18 13.97
N ARG A 243 22.28 -8.22 14.79
CA ARG A 243 22.71 -9.57 14.37
C ARG A 243 21.55 -10.44 13.85
N VAL A 244 20.31 -10.10 14.17
CA VAL A 244 19.13 -10.87 13.75
C VAL A 244 18.36 -10.06 12.71
N GLY A 245 18.53 -10.39 11.44
CA GLY A 245 17.62 -9.90 10.39
C GLY A 245 16.21 -10.46 10.58
N PRO A 246 15.18 -9.91 9.91
CA PRO A 246 13.97 -10.69 9.71
C PRO A 246 14.38 -12.02 9.07
N ALA A 247 13.82 -13.13 9.57
CA ALA A 247 14.08 -14.46 9.02
C ALA A 247 13.93 -14.36 7.49
N ALA A 248 14.97 -14.77 6.77
CA ALA A 248 14.90 -14.87 5.33
C ALA A 248 13.63 -15.67 5.00
N SER A 249 12.73 -15.08 4.21
CA SER A 249 11.67 -15.87 3.59
C SER A 249 12.32 -17.07 2.92
N PRO A 250 11.77 -18.29 3.09
CA PRO A 250 12.38 -19.48 2.53
C PRO A 250 12.52 -19.30 1.00
N PRO A 251 13.62 -19.82 0.40
CA PRO A 251 13.81 -19.75 -1.03
C PRO A 251 12.61 -20.41 -1.71
N HIS A 252 11.87 -19.63 -2.49
CA HIS A 252 10.83 -20.15 -3.36
C HIS A 252 11.50 -20.91 -4.49
N GLY A 253 11.26 -22.23 -4.54
CA GLY A 253 11.41 -23.03 -5.76
C GLY A 253 12.61 -23.98 -5.80
N ALA A 254 12.38 -25.20 -5.32
CA ALA A 254 12.93 -26.40 -5.93
C ALA A 254 11.82 -27.46 -6.00
N HIS A 255 10.77 -27.17 -6.78
CA HIS A 255 9.91 -28.24 -7.26
C HIS A 255 10.65 -28.93 -8.40
N GLN A 256 11.19 -30.11 -8.08
CA GLN A 256 11.66 -31.07 -9.06
C GLN A 256 10.51 -31.35 -10.04
N HIS A 257 10.79 -31.13 -11.32
CA HIS A 257 9.98 -31.62 -12.41
C HIS A 257 9.92 -33.15 -12.34
N SER A 258 8.73 -33.72 -12.14
CA SER A 258 8.42 -35.03 -12.69
C SER A 258 7.59 -34.82 -13.96
N GLU A 259 8.23 -35.11 -15.09
CA GLU A 259 7.58 -35.25 -16.38
C GLU A 259 6.56 -36.38 -16.33
N VAL A 260 5.31 -36.11 -16.68
CA VAL A 260 4.48 -37.08 -17.40
C VAL A 260 3.77 -36.34 -18.53
N CYS A 261 4.22 -36.64 -19.76
CA CYS A 261 3.55 -36.28 -21.00
C CYS A 261 2.13 -36.86 -21.06
N ALA A 262 1.15 -36.04 -21.44
CA ALA A 262 -0.02 -36.51 -22.19
C ALA A 262 -0.58 -35.41 -23.09
N ARG A 263 -0.21 -35.55 -24.36
CA ARG A 263 -0.85 -35.12 -25.62
C ARG A 263 -2.24 -34.47 -25.52
N GLY A 264 -2.44 -33.40 -26.29
CA GLY A 264 -3.50 -33.41 -27.30
C GLY A 264 -4.38 -32.16 -27.42
N HIS A 265 -4.25 -31.55 -28.59
CA HIS A 265 -5.29 -30.90 -29.39
C HIS A 265 -5.59 -29.41 -29.20
N SER A 266 -5.25 -28.71 -30.28
CA SER A 266 -5.74 -27.43 -30.77
C SER A 266 -7.24 -27.19 -30.57
N ARG A 267 -7.61 -25.93 -30.36
CA ARG A 267 -8.57 -25.23 -31.23
C ARG A 267 -8.55 -23.72 -30.98
N THR A 268 -8.26 -22.99 -32.05
CA THR A 268 -8.60 -21.59 -32.29
C THR A 268 -10.11 -21.37 -32.12
N ALA A 269 -10.49 -20.33 -31.40
CA ALA A 269 -11.81 -19.73 -31.51
C ALA A 269 -11.72 -18.22 -31.29
N SER A 270 -11.62 -17.50 -32.41
CA SER A 270 -12.06 -16.11 -32.52
C SER A 270 -13.57 -16.09 -32.30
N PHE A 271 -14.08 -15.23 -31.43
CA PHE A 271 -15.51 -14.90 -31.44
C PHE A 271 -15.74 -13.41 -31.31
N ALA A 272 -16.39 -12.90 -32.36
CA ALA A 272 -16.93 -11.57 -32.51
C ALA A 272 -18.07 -11.33 -31.51
N LEU A 273 -18.09 -10.12 -30.98
CA LEU A 273 -19.15 -9.60 -30.12
C LEU A 273 -20.38 -9.30 -30.99
N THR A 274 -21.46 -10.08 -30.89
CA THR A 274 -22.79 -9.68 -31.40
C THR A 274 -23.62 -9.19 -30.22
N VAL A 275 -23.90 -7.89 -30.24
CA VAL A 275 -24.81 -7.22 -29.31
C VAL A 275 -26.24 -7.54 -29.73
N VAL A 276 -26.97 -8.31 -28.91
CA VAL A 276 -28.43 -8.38 -28.97
C VAL A 276 -28.98 -7.60 -27.79
N GLY A 277 -29.66 -6.51 -28.09
CA GLY A 277 -30.25 -5.59 -27.12
C GLY A 277 -31.41 -6.22 -26.34
N ARG A 278 -31.51 -5.86 -25.07
CA ARG A 278 -32.65 -6.14 -24.20
C ARG A 278 -33.20 -4.81 -23.67
N PRO A 279 -34.52 -4.58 -23.66
CA PRO A 279 -35.12 -3.27 -23.40
C PRO A 279 -35.04 -2.83 -21.93
N PRO A 280 -35.12 -1.51 -21.65
CA PRO A 280 -34.98 -0.98 -20.30
C PRO A 280 -36.20 -1.25 -19.41
N ALA A 281 -35.94 -1.60 -18.15
CA ALA A 281 -36.94 -1.70 -17.08
C ALA A 281 -37.31 -0.30 -16.54
N PRO A 282 -38.53 -0.10 -16.01
CA PRO A 282 -39.08 1.23 -15.72
C PRO A 282 -38.41 1.92 -14.51
N SER A 283 -38.27 3.23 -14.66
CA SER A 283 -37.70 4.17 -13.68
C SER A 283 -38.56 4.31 -12.44
N ARG A 284 -38.00 3.98 -11.26
CA ARG A 284 -38.54 4.41 -9.97
C ARG A 284 -38.23 5.90 -9.78
N GLN A 285 -39.26 6.73 -9.94
CA GLN A 285 -39.22 8.13 -9.52
C GLN A 285 -39.13 8.22 -7.99
N TYR A 286 -38.02 8.78 -7.49
CA TYR A 286 -37.97 9.30 -6.13
C TYR A 286 -38.54 10.72 -6.10
N PRO A 287 -39.40 11.08 -5.15
CA PRO A 287 -39.91 12.43 -5.03
C PRO A 287 -38.79 13.41 -4.65
N ARG A 288 -38.80 14.59 -5.27
CA ARG A 288 -37.89 15.71 -4.96
C ARG A 288 -38.26 16.31 -3.59
N PRO A 289 -37.29 16.76 -2.79
CA PRO A 289 -37.57 17.57 -1.62
C PRO A 289 -37.68 19.03 -2.05
N ASP A 290 -38.84 19.64 -1.87
CA ASP A 290 -38.92 21.10 -1.77
C ASP A 290 -39.98 21.52 -0.75
N GLU A 291 -39.75 22.71 -0.18
CA GLU A 291 -40.61 23.48 0.73
C GLU A 291 -40.49 23.24 2.25
N ARG A 292 -39.45 23.88 2.79
CA ARG A 292 -39.45 24.76 3.99
C ARG A 292 -40.68 24.67 4.91
N GLN A 293 -40.47 24.16 6.13
CA GLN A 293 -41.27 24.54 7.30
C GLN A 293 -40.44 25.41 8.25
N PRO A 294 -40.99 26.53 8.77
CA PRO A 294 -40.26 27.44 9.65
C PRO A 294 -40.12 26.87 11.08
N CYS A 295 -38.95 27.12 11.67
CA CYS A 295 -38.64 26.88 13.08
C CYS A 295 -39.54 27.75 13.98
N PRO A 296 -40.07 27.24 15.10
CA PRO A 296 -40.57 28.10 16.16
C PRO A 296 -39.39 28.68 16.96
N THR A 297 -39.46 29.97 17.25
CA THR A 297 -38.63 30.71 18.22
C THR A 297 -39.54 31.39 19.24
N PRO A 298 -39.03 31.75 20.42
CA PRO A 298 -38.14 31.03 21.34
C PRO A 298 -38.91 30.30 22.46
#